data_AF-J4G0B0-F1
#
_entry.id   AF-J4G0B0-F1
#
_cell.length_a   1.000
_cell.length_b   1.000
_cell.length_c   1.000
_cell.angle_alpha   90.00
_cell.angle_beta   90.00
_cell.angle_gamma   90.00
#
_symmetry.space_group_name_H-M   'P 1'
#
loop_
_entity.id
_entity.type
_entity.pdbx_description
1 polymer ?
#
loop_
_entity_poly.entity_id
_entity_poly.type
_entity_poly.pdbx_seq_one_letter_code
_entity_poly.pdbx_strand_id
1 'polypeptide(L)'
;MTSFLKVSGARIVDGNGQEVILRGAGLGGWMTMENFISGYPGCEFQIREVLADVIGKEKSQLFFDKVGSRYISLPSIILVKSLGQFLENFFGEADAAFFKSLGLNCIRIAISYRHFEDDLNPRVLKPEGFRHLDRVVAACAKYGIYTILDMHTAPGGQNGGWHSDHGSHLSSFWKHRDFQDRLVWLWTEIARHYKDEKWVAGYNPMNEPADPEHTGLTHFYDRVYAGIYSVDSNHILFLDGNTFASDFTGFPEDAGTRWPNAAYAIHDYSLYGFPKAPEPYVRAEEQRRRIHRSYQKKREWIDQRGLCVWNGEWGPVYARKEYDGDLTDEINERRYMVLNDQLEMYQQDRLSWSIWLYKDIGFQGMVYVPHETPYMKLFKDFLYKKYRLAVDAWGADDRFVRHVYQPIVDLIKKEVPDEADQRLYPYPIWTLERRVEVLARNILVSEFMVREWAEHFRGLSEADILGIAESFKFENCMERDGLNKVLRAHAPK
;
A
#
# COMPACT_ATOMS: atom_id res chain seq x y z
N MET A 1 0.81 4.17 30.78
CA MET A 1 0.53 5.38 29.99
C MET A 1 1.29 5.24 28.68
N THR A 2 0.65 5.43 27.53
CA THR A 2 1.34 5.42 26.23
C THR A 2 2.26 6.63 26.12
N SER A 3 3.41 6.46 25.47
CA SER A 3 4.44 7.48 25.25
C SER A 3 4.78 7.51 23.76
N PHE A 4 5.35 8.63 23.29
CA PHE A 4 5.85 8.70 21.92
C PHE A 4 6.96 7.68 21.72
N LEU A 5 6.92 6.98 20.59
CA LEU A 5 8.03 6.15 20.16
C LEU A 5 9.17 7.03 19.62
N LYS A 6 10.41 6.60 19.87
CA LYS A 6 11.61 7.29 19.41
C LYS A 6 12.61 6.31 18.83
N VAL A 7 13.44 6.77 17.90
CA VAL A 7 14.60 6.01 17.43
C VAL A 7 15.80 6.25 18.35
N SER A 8 16.42 5.16 18.81
CA SER A 8 17.63 5.14 19.63
C SER A 8 18.64 4.17 19.02
N GLY A 9 19.60 4.72 18.26
CA GLY A 9 20.49 3.94 17.41
C GLY A 9 19.70 3.15 16.37
N ALA A 10 19.92 1.83 16.32
CA ALA A 10 19.21 0.95 15.40
C ALA A 10 17.80 0.52 15.87
N ARG A 11 17.32 0.99 17.03
CA ARG A 11 16.10 0.48 17.68
C ARG A 11 15.01 1.54 17.80
N ILE A 12 13.75 1.10 17.79
CA ILE A 12 12.60 1.90 18.21
C ILE A 12 12.38 1.65 19.71
N VAL A 13 12.19 2.70 20.50
CA VAL A 13 12.00 2.62 21.95
C VAL A 13 10.78 3.43 22.40
N ASP A 14 10.19 3.04 23.52
CA ASP A 14 9.17 3.82 24.23
C ASP A 14 9.81 4.95 25.07
N GLY A 15 8.98 5.75 25.75
CA GLY A 15 9.41 6.83 26.63
C GLY A 15 10.17 6.40 27.89
N ASN A 16 10.24 5.10 28.18
CA ASN A 16 11.08 4.52 29.23
C ASN A 16 12.41 3.96 28.68
N GLY A 17 12.65 4.09 27.37
CA GLY A 17 13.80 3.52 26.68
C GLY A 17 13.70 2.01 26.44
N GLN A 18 12.52 1.40 26.62
CA GLN A 18 12.30 -0.01 26.32
C GLN A 18 12.05 -0.20 24.84
N GLU A 19 12.70 -1.20 24.25
CA GLU A 19 12.58 -1.49 22.82
C GLU A 19 11.18 -1.97 22.45
N VAL A 20 10.65 -1.41 21.36
CA VAL A 20 9.35 -1.75 20.78
C VAL A 20 9.59 -2.28 19.37
N ILE A 21 9.21 -3.54 19.12
CA ILE A 21 9.18 -4.11 17.79
C ILE A 21 7.76 -3.96 17.23
N LEU A 22 7.62 -3.16 16.17
CA LEU A 22 6.35 -2.98 15.47
C LEU A 22 6.12 -4.18 14.56
N ARG A 23 5.04 -4.91 14.79
CA ARG A 23 4.57 -6.04 13.99
C ARG A 23 3.23 -5.63 13.41
N GLY A 24 3.25 -5.26 12.14
CA GLY A 24 2.14 -4.57 11.52
C GLY A 24 1.61 -5.16 10.24
N ALA A 25 0.52 -4.57 9.74
CA ALA A 25 0.02 -4.79 8.40
C ALA A 25 -0.26 -3.45 7.71
N GLY A 26 -0.09 -3.42 6.40
CA GLY A 26 -0.52 -2.31 5.56
C GLY A 26 -2.04 -2.26 5.45
N LEU A 27 -2.62 -1.09 5.65
CA LEU A 27 -4.01 -0.77 5.33
C LEU A 27 -4.08 -0.15 3.93
N GLY A 28 -3.58 -0.89 2.94
CA GLY A 28 -3.81 -0.62 1.52
C GLY A 28 -5.26 -0.93 1.13
N GLY A 29 -5.71 -0.39 0.01
CA GLY A 29 -7.06 -0.62 -0.49
C GLY A 29 -8.13 0.30 0.09
N TRP A 30 -7.75 1.23 0.98
CA TRP A 30 -8.67 2.06 1.75
C TRP A 30 -8.63 3.54 1.31
N MET A 31 -7.86 4.39 2.02
CA MET A 31 -7.61 5.79 1.65
C MET A 31 -6.52 5.96 0.59
N THR A 32 -5.91 4.85 0.18
CA THR A 32 -5.30 4.66 -1.14
C THR A 32 -5.75 3.30 -1.61
N MET A 33 -6.57 3.26 -2.64
CA MET A 33 -7.07 2.01 -3.19
C MET A 33 -6.08 1.46 -4.21
N GLU A 34 -5.90 0.14 -4.25
CA GLU A 34 -5.16 -0.50 -5.33
C GLU A 34 -6.00 -1.52 -6.08
N ASN A 35 -5.68 -1.66 -7.38
CA ASN A 35 -6.44 -2.44 -8.34
C ASN A 35 -6.54 -3.92 -7.97
N PHE A 36 -5.48 -4.55 -7.46
CA PHE A 36 -5.52 -5.96 -7.05
C PHE A 36 -6.23 -6.16 -5.70
N ILE A 37 -6.25 -5.15 -4.84
CA ILE A 37 -6.84 -5.21 -3.49
C ILE A 37 -8.35 -5.18 -3.56
N SER A 38 -8.89 -4.32 -4.43
CA SER A 38 -10.33 -4.08 -4.56
C SER A 38 -10.89 -4.49 -5.92
N GLY A 39 -10.08 -4.92 -6.87
CA GLY A 39 -10.54 -5.58 -8.10
C GLY A 39 -10.86 -4.66 -9.28
N TYR A 40 -10.77 -3.34 -9.11
CA TYR A 40 -10.91 -2.37 -10.21
C TYR A 40 -9.68 -2.37 -11.14
N PRO A 41 -9.75 -1.89 -12.39
CA PRO A 41 -8.59 -1.78 -13.29
C PRO A 41 -7.97 -0.37 -13.29
N GLY A 42 -6.69 -0.24 -13.66
CA GLY A 42 -6.04 1.07 -13.79
C GLY A 42 -5.71 1.70 -12.43
N CYS A 43 -5.94 3.01 -12.30
CA CYS A 43 -5.68 3.82 -11.11
C CYS A 43 -6.97 4.23 -10.39
N GLU A 44 -6.85 4.60 -9.11
CA GLU A 44 -7.97 4.99 -8.26
C GLU A 44 -8.68 6.27 -8.78
N PHE A 45 -7.93 7.28 -9.22
CA PHE A 45 -8.56 8.50 -9.75
C PHE A 45 -9.48 8.20 -10.93
N GLN A 46 -9.06 7.29 -11.83
CA GLN A 46 -9.82 6.92 -13.02
C GLN A 46 -11.14 6.27 -12.65
N ILE A 47 -11.13 5.33 -11.69
CA ILE A 47 -12.36 4.63 -11.32
C ILE A 47 -13.32 5.52 -10.54
N ARG A 48 -12.82 6.46 -9.74
CA ARG A 48 -13.66 7.43 -9.01
C ARG A 48 -14.38 8.37 -9.98
N GLU A 49 -13.64 8.90 -10.96
CA GLU A 49 -14.17 9.77 -12.01
C GLU A 49 -15.21 9.04 -12.86
N VAL A 50 -14.86 7.87 -13.40
CA VAL A 50 -15.74 7.15 -14.32
C VAL A 50 -16.96 6.56 -13.60
N LEU A 51 -16.85 6.17 -12.32
CA LEU A 51 -18.02 5.79 -11.54
C LEU A 51 -18.98 6.97 -11.39
N ALA A 52 -18.48 8.16 -11.04
CA ALA A 52 -19.30 9.37 -10.93
C ALA A 52 -20.00 9.73 -12.26
N ASP A 53 -19.32 9.54 -13.39
CA ASP A 53 -19.91 9.72 -14.72
C ASP A 53 -21.04 8.71 -15.02
N VAL A 54 -20.89 7.46 -14.61
CA VAL A 54 -21.83 6.38 -14.94
C VAL A 54 -23.09 6.42 -14.09
N ILE A 55 -22.96 6.62 -12.78
CA ILE A 55 -24.08 6.53 -11.82
C ILE A 55 -24.46 7.86 -11.16
N GLY A 56 -23.76 8.95 -11.48
CA GLY A 56 -23.94 10.26 -10.85
C GLY A 56 -23.06 10.45 -9.61
N LYS A 57 -22.70 11.71 -9.35
CA LYS A 57 -21.79 12.09 -8.26
C LYS A 57 -22.32 11.68 -6.89
N GLU A 58 -23.62 11.80 -6.66
CA GLU A 58 -24.26 11.48 -5.38
C GLU A 58 -24.15 9.98 -5.04
N LYS A 59 -24.43 9.12 -6.02
CA LYS A 59 -24.32 7.66 -5.85
C LYS A 59 -22.88 7.18 -5.76
N SER A 60 -21.98 7.79 -6.54
CA SER A 60 -20.53 7.52 -6.44
C SER A 60 -20.00 7.91 -5.06
N GLN A 61 -20.37 9.10 -4.57
CA GLN A 61 -20.03 9.53 -3.21
C GLN A 61 -20.62 8.58 -2.17
N LEU A 62 -21.88 8.16 -2.30
CA LEU A 62 -22.54 7.21 -1.40
C LEU A 62 -21.78 5.88 -1.27
N PHE A 63 -21.22 5.38 -2.38
CA PHE A 63 -20.42 4.16 -2.38
C PHE A 63 -19.14 4.33 -1.54
N PHE A 64 -18.37 5.38 -1.81
CA PHE A 64 -17.05 5.57 -1.18
C PHE A 64 -17.11 6.15 0.23
N ASP A 65 -17.94 7.17 0.42
CA ASP A 65 -17.89 8.06 1.57
C ASP A 65 -19.29 8.48 2.04
N LYS A 66 -19.36 9.16 3.17
CA LYS A 66 -20.59 9.61 3.80
C LYS A 66 -21.15 10.80 3.02
N VAL A 67 -22.42 10.73 2.67
CA VAL A 67 -23.19 11.94 2.33
C VAL A 67 -23.53 12.65 3.64
N GLY A 68 -22.76 13.69 3.98
CA GLY A 68 -23.13 14.62 5.04
C GLY A 68 -24.37 15.42 4.61
N SER A 69 -25.51 15.09 5.21
CA SER A 69 -26.73 15.90 5.34
C SER A 69 -27.14 16.75 4.12
N ARG A 70 -28.15 16.28 3.37
CA ARG A 70 -29.21 17.22 2.98
C ARG A 70 -29.71 17.84 4.29
N TYR A 71 -29.52 19.14 4.47
CA TYR A 71 -30.23 19.92 5.48
C TYR A 71 -31.74 19.77 5.20
N ILE A 72 -32.36 18.76 5.79
CA ILE A 72 -33.82 18.71 5.97
C ILE A 72 -34.04 19.13 7.41
N SER A 73 -34.44 20.39 7.60
CA SER A 73 -34.91 20.87 8.89
C SER A 73 -36.22 20.14 9.22
N LEU A 74 -36.16 19.09 10.03
CA LEU A 74 -37.33 18.57 10.73
C LEU A 74 -36.99 18.38 12.21
N PRO A 75 -37.83 18.87 13.14
CA PRO A 75 -37.57 18.80 14.56
C PRO A 75 -38.05 17.45 15.10
N SER A 76 -37.20 16.43 15.10
CA SER A 76 -37.37 15.20 15.90
C SER A 76 -36.08 14.40 15.88
N ILE A 77 -35.70 13.84 17.03
CA ILE A 77 -34.51 13.03 17.28
C ILE A 77 -34.33 11.97 16.18
N ILE A 78 -33.30 12.15 15.34
CA ILE A 78 -32.82 11.12 14.42
C ILE A 78 -31.52 10.59 15.01
N LEU A 79 -31.54 9.33 15.43
CA LEU A 79 -30.35 8.53 15.63
C LEU A 79 -29.57 8.57 14.30
N VAL A 80 -28.45 9.30 14.26
CA VAL A 80 -27.60 9.40 13.07
C VAL A 80 -26.94 8.04 12.85
N LYS A 81 -27.63 7.13 12.16
CA LYS A 81 -26.99 5.96 11.55
C LYS A 81 -26.19 6.48 10.36
N SER A 82 -24.90 6.67 10.61
CA SER A 82 -23.85 7.06 9.67
C SER A 82 -23.70 5.98 8.59
N LEU A 83 -23.69 6.37 7.32
CA LEU A 83 -23.43 5.47 6.19
C LEU A 83 -22.52 6.21 5.20
N GLY A 84 -21.21 6.12 5.42
CA GLY A 84 -20.21 6.28 4.35
C GLY A 84 -19.58 4.94 4.11
N GLN A 85 -19.90 4.25 3.02
CA GLN A 85 -20.03 2.80 3.15
C GLN A 85 -18.73 2.06 2.93
N PHE A 86 -18.00 2.28 1.82
CA PHE A 86 -16.75 1.55 1.60
C PHE A 86 -15.69 1.93 2.65
N LEU A 87 -15.39 3.22 2.83
CA LEU A 87 -14.34 3.66 3.74
C LEU A 87 -14.66 3.36 5.23
N GLU A 88 -15.92 3.36 5.67
CA GLU A 88 -16.24 2.97 7.06
C GLU A 88 -16.21 1.45 7.25
N ASN A 89 -16.66 0.69 6.26
CA ASN A 89 -16.73 -0.78 6.35
C ASN A 89 -15.38 -1.46 6.18
N PHE A 90 -14.46 -0.87 5.40
CA PHE A 90 -13.16 -1.49 5.10
C PHE A 90 -12.30 -1.69 6.35
N PHE A 91 -12.35 -0.77 7.31
CA PHE A 91 -11.67 -0.94 8.59
C PHE A 91 -12.43 -0.24 9.72
N GLY A 92 -12.86 -1.01 10.71
CA GLY A 92 -13.57 -0.53 11.89
C GLY A 92 -13.05 -1.12 13.21
N GLU A 93 -13.86 -1.01 14.26
CA GLU A 93 -13.48 -1.47 15.60
C GLU A 93 -13.27 -2.99 15.66
N ALA A 94 -14.12 -3.75 14.97
CA ALA A 94 -14.00 -5.21 14.88
C ALA A 94 -12.69 -5.64 14.19
N ASP A 95 -12.24 -4.90 13.18
CA ASP A 95 -10.97 -5.12 12.50
C ASP A 95 -9.79 -4.90 13.46
N ALA A 96 -9.79 -3.79 14.21
CA ALA A 96 -8.77 -3.50 15.22
C ALA A 96 -8.74 -4.57 16.34
N ALA A 97 -9.91 -5.02 16.80
CA ALA A 97 -10.02 -6.08 17.79
C ALA A 97 -9.44 -7.40 17.28
N PHE A 98 -9.78 -7.79 16.04
CA PHE A 98 -9.24 -8.98 15.39
C PHE A 98 -7.72 -8.88 15.25
N PHE A 99 -7.21 -7.77 14.73
CA PHE A 99 -5.78 -7.55 14.57
C PHE A 99 -5.02 -7.68 15.90
N LYS A 100 -5.58 -7.10 16.97
CA LYS A 100 -5.03 -7.24 18.32
C LYS A 100 -5.03 -8.69 18.82
N SER A 101 -6.06 -9.46 18.50
CA SER A 101 -6.16 -10.88 18.88
C SER A 101 -5.06 -11.76 18.27
N LEU A 102 -4.41 -11.30 17.19
CA LEU A 102 -3.25 -11.94 16.59
C LEU A 102 -1.94 -11.60 17.30
N GLY A 103 -1.95 -10.71 18.31
CA GLY A 103 -0.75 -10.26 19.01
C GLY A 103 0.06 -9.20 18.24
N LEU A 104 -0.53 -8.63 17.19
CA LEU A 104 0.07 -7.57 16.38
C LEU A 104 -0.22 -6.18 16.98
N ASN A 105 0.58 -5.18 16.63
CA ASN A 105 0.60 -3.90 17.35
C ASN A 105 0.79 -2.65 16.47
N CYS A 106 0.80 -2.77 15.14
CA CYS A 106 0.95 -1.62 14.25
C CYS A 106 0.09 -1.74 12.97
N ILE A 107 -0.52 -0.64 12.52
CA ILE A 107 -1.15 -0.55 11.19
C ILE A 107 -0.46 0.57 10.41
N ARG A 108 0.13 0.25 9.27
CA ARG A 108 0.67 1.23 8.31
C ARG A 108 -0.48 1.69 7.41
N ILE A 109 -0.95 2.92 7.54
CA ILE A 109 -2.10 3.45 6.82
C ILE A 109 -1.63 4.17 5.57
N ALA A 110 -1.83 3.55 4.40
CA ALA A 110 -1.59 4.18 3.11
C ALA A 110 -2.69 5.22 2.82
N ILE A 111 -2.28 6.48 2.67
CA ILE A 111 -3.17 7.61 2.39
C ILE A 111 -2.76 8.30 1.09
N SER A 112 -3.78 8.73 0.34
CA SER A 112 -3.58 9.48 -0.90
C SER A 112 -3.67 10.98 -0.63
N TYR A 113 -2.75 11.78 -1.19
CA TYR A 113 -2.76 13.24 -1.02
C TYR A 113 -4.09 13.86 -1.49
N ARG A 114 -4.77 13.21 -2.45
CA ARG A 114 -6.04 13.66 -3.04
C ARG A 114 -7.19 13.76 -2.03
N HIS A 115 -7.11 13.05 -0.90
CA HIS A 115 -8.07 13.18 0.20
C HIS A 115 -7.93 14.50 0.96
N PHE A 116 -6.76 15.12 0.92
CA PHE A 116 -6.42 16.29 1.73
C PHE A 116 -6.19 17.55 0.91
N GLU A 117 -5.93 17.42 -0.39
CA GLU A 117 -5.68 18.54 -1.31
C GLU A 117 -6.35 18.27 -2.66
N ASP A 118 -6.73 19.32 -3.39
CA ASP A 118 -7.18 19.26 -4.79
C ASP A 118 -6.06 19.75 -5.72
N ASP A 119 -5.84 19.06 -6.84
CA ASP A 119 -4.89 19.50 -7.86
C ASP A 119 -5.30 20.81 -8.54
N LEU A 120 -6.60 21.09 -8.66
CA LEU A 120 -7.10 22.33 -9.24
C LEU A 120 -7.08 23.51 -8.25
N ASN A 121 -6.93 23.22 -6.95
CA ASN A 121 -6.87 24.21 -5.88
C ASN A 121 -5.70 23.88 -4.94
N PRO A 122 -4.44 23.99 -5.43
CA PRO A 122 -3.27 23.58 -4.68
C PRO A 122 -3.14 24.39 -3.39
N ARG A 123 -2.67 23.74 -2.33
CA ARG A 123 -2.50 24.26 -0.97
C ARG A 123 -3.80 24.71 -0.30
N VAL A 124 -4.93 24.14 -0.74
CA VAL A 124 -6.21 24.23 -0.02
C VAL A 124 -6.45 22.90 0.66
N LEU A 125 -6.42 22.93 2.00
CA LEU A 125 -6.66 21.74 2.81
C LEU A 125 -8.14 21.35 2.75
N LYS A 126 -8.40 20.06 2.63
CA LYS A 126 -9.72 19.40 2.74
C LYS A 126 -9.86 18.78 4.13
N PRO A 127 -10.47 19.47 5.11
CA PRO A 127 -10.55 18.97 6.48
C PRO A 127 -11.32 17.65 6.58
N GLU A 128 -12.23 17.38 5.65
CA GLU A 128 -12.99 16.13 5.57
C GLU A 128 -12.10 14.90 5.36
N GLY A 129 -10.90 15.07 4.79
CA GLY A 129 -9.91 13.99 4.62
C GLY A 129 -9.45 13.38 5.95
N PHE A 130 -9.43 14.16 7.04
CA PHE A 130 -9.02 13.67 8.36
C PHE A 130 -10.08 12.82 9.03
N ARG A 131 -11.37 12.97 8.68
CA ARG A 131 -12.48 12.31 9.38
C ARG A 131 -12.33 10.79 9.47
N HIS A 132 -11.97 10.16 8.37
CA HIS A 132 -11.79 8.71 8.30
C HIS A 132 -10.50 8.27 8.98
N LEU A 133 -9.43 9.03 8.76
CA LEU A 133 -8.13 8.74 9.34
C LEU A 133 -8.19 8.81 10.87
N ASP A 134 -8.77 9.87 11.43
CA ASP A 134 -9.00 10.05 12.87
C ASP A 134 -9.79 8.89 13.47
N ARG A 135 -10.84 8.43 12.78
CA ARG A 135 -11.65 7.30 13.21
C ARG A 135 -10.82 6.02 13.31
N VAL A 136 -9.98 5.72 12.33
CA VAL A 136 -9.15 4.50 12.33
C VAL A 136 -8.00 4.62 13.33
N VAL A 137 -7.36 5.79 13.46
CA VAL A 137 -6.36 6.06 14.50
C VAL A 137 -6.96 5.84 15.89
N ALA A 138 -8.14 6.40 16.17
CA ALA A 138 -8.84 6.22 17.44
C ALA A 138 -9.25 4.76 17.69
N ALA A 139 -9.71 4.04 16.66
CA ALA A 139 -10.02 2.62 16.76
C ALA A 139 -8.76 1.81 17.10
N CYS A 140 -7.62 2.05 16.43
CA CYS A 140 -6.36 1.40 16.74
C CYS A 140 -5.88 1.71 18.16
N ALA A 141 -5.95 2.98 18.57
CA ALA A 141 -5.58 3.46 19.90
C ALA A 141 -6.32 2.71 21.03
N LYS A 142 -7.64 2.47 20.85
CA LYS A 142 -8.47 1.73 21.82
C LYS A 142 -7.97 0.31 22.11
N TYR A 143 -7.33 -0.33 21.13
CA TYR A 143 -6.78 -1.70 21.24
C TYR A 143 -5.26 -1.73 21.47
N GLY A 144 -4.65 -0.57 21.67
CA GLY A 144 -3.21 -0.44 21.83
C GLY A 144 -2.44 -0.88 20.60
N ILE A 145 -2.89 -0.43 19.44
CA ILE A 145 -2.27 -0.60 18.13
C ILE A 145 -1.74 0.77 17.70
N TYR A 146 -0.45 0.85 17.39
CA TYR A 146 0.15 2.04 16.80
C TYR A 146 -0.26 2.19 15.34
N THR A 147 -0.19 3.41 14.81
CA THR A 147 -0.39 3.70 13.40
C THR A 147 0.83 4.38 12.81
N ILE A 148 1.18 4.06 11.57
CA ILE A 148 2.16 4.82 10.77
C ILE A 148 1.37 5.43 9.63
N LEU A 149 1.42 6.75 9.48
CA LEU A 149 0.73 7.44 8.39
C LEU A 149 1.66 7.48 7.18
N ASP A 150 1.27 6.86 6.08
CA ASP A 150 2.09 6.71 4.88
C ASP A 150 1.48 7.47 3.71
N MET A 151 2.19 8.50 3.23
CA MET A 151 1.78 9.17 2.01
C MET A 151 2.15 8.31 0.81
N HIS A 152 1.14 7.59 0.34
CA HIS A 152 1.30 6.56 -0.67
C HIS A 152 1.28 7.13 -2.10
N THR A 153 0.67 8.30 -2.27
CA THR A 153 0.59 9.02 -3.55
C THR A 153 1.12 10.45 -3.40
N ALA A 154 1.74 10.97 -4.46
CA ALA A 154 2.24 12.34 -4.49
C ALA A 154 1.72 13.08 -5.73
N PRO A 155 1.59 14.43 -5.69
CA PRO A 155 1.25 15.20 -6.88
C PRO A 155 2.19 14.86 -8.06
N GLY A 156 1.62 14.41 -9.17
CA GLY A 156 2.39 13.99 -10.35
C GLY A 156 3.09 12.63 -10.27
N GLY A 157 2.86 11.82 -9.22
CA GLY A 157 3.39 10.45 -9.08
C GLY A 157 4.89 10.36 -8.84
N GLN A 158 5.28 9.58 -7.83
CA GLN A 158 6.68 9.45 -7.40
C GLN A 158 7.45 8.27 -8.04
N ASN A 159 6.77 7.25 -8.59
CA ASN A 159 7.45 6.03 -9.06
C ASN A 159 6.92 5.36 -10.33
N GLY A 160 5.92 5.94 -10.99
CA GLY A 160 5.35 5.40 -12.23
C GLY A 160 4.52 4.12 -12.07
N GLY A 161 4.35 3.63 -10.83
CA GLY A 161 3.46 2.53 -10.50
C GLY A 161 2.00 2.99 -10.37
N TRP A 162 1.05 2.04 -10.51
CA TRP A 162 -0.38 2.31 -10.38
C TRP A 162 -0.75 2.85 -8.99
N HIS A 163 -0.04 2.37 -7.96
CA HIS A 163 -0.23 2.73 -6.55
C HIS A 163 0.23 4.17 -6.23
N SER A 164 0.91 4.86 -7.17
CA SER A 164 1.15 6.31 -7.08
C SER A 164 -0.02 7.16 -7.59
N ASP A 165 -1.06 6.52 -8.14
CA ASP A 165 -2.32 7.14 -8.59
C ASP A 165 -2.15 8.31 -9.60
N HIS A 166 -1.15 8.18 -10.48
CA HIS A 166 -0.82 9.18 -11.50
C HIS A 166 -1.30 8.81 -12.92
N GLY A 167 -1.52 7.52 -13.21
CA GLY A 167 -1.92 7.05 -14.55
C GLY A 167 -0.84 7.17 -15.62
N SER A 168 0.40 7.48 -15.23
CA SER A 168 1.54 7.59 -16.14
C SER A 168 2.74 6.87 -15.57
N HIS A 169 3.53 6.28 -16.47
CA HIS A 169 4.81 5.65 -16.16
C HIS A 169 5.94 6.66 -15.87
N LEU A 170 5.71 7.96 -16.13
CA LEU A 170 6.67 9.02 -15.86
C LEU A 170 6.36 9.67 -14.52
N SER A 171 7.34 9.66 -13.61
CA SER A 171 7.23 10.31 -12.29
C SER A 171 7.42 11.82 -12.41
N SER A 172 6.32 12.55 -12.60
CA SER A 172 6.34 14.02 -12.78
C SER A 172 6.70 14.77 -11.49
N PHE A 173 6.54 14.13 -10.32
CA PHE A 173 6.94 14.69 -9.02
C PHE A 173 8.40 15.18 -9.00
N TRP A 174 9.32 14.46 -9.66
CA TRP A 174 10.74 14.80 -9.68
C TRP A 174 11.09 15.95 -10.65
N LYS A 175 10.17 16.27 -11.57
CA LYS A 175 10.38 17.30 -12.60
C LYS A 175 9.77 18.65 -12.24
N HIS A 176 8.79 18.66 -11.34
CA HIS A 176 8.04 19.86 -10.98
C HIS A 176 8.25 20.24 -9.52
N ARG A 177 8.96 21.35 -9.29
CA ARG A 177 9.21 21.88 -7.95
C ARG A 177 7.92 22.11 -7.16
N ASP A 178 6.88 22.63 -7.82
CA ASP A 178 5.60 22.90 -7.15
C ASP A 178 4.96 21.62 -6.56
N PHE A 179 5.09 20.47 -7.22
CA PHE A 179 4.56 19.19 -6.71
C PHE A 179 5.25 18.77 -5.40
N GLN A 180 6.56 18.99 -5.32
CA GLN A 180 7.33 18.77 -4.08
C GLN A 180 6.92 19.76 -2.99
N ASP A 181 6.76 21.04 -3.35
CA ASP A 181 6.37 22.10 -2.43
C ASP A 181 4.96 21.86 -1.84
N ARG A 182 4.03 21.36 -2.66
CA ARG A 182 2.68 20.96 -2.23
C ARG A 182 2.74 19.81 -1.23
N LEU A 183 3.54 18.79 -1.50
CA LEU A 183 3.65 17.66 -0.57
C LEU A 183 4.33 18.04 0.76
N VAL A 184 5.35 18.90 0.74
CA VAL A 184 5.96 19.45 1.97
C VAL A 184 4.94 20.26 2.78
N TRP A 185 4.16 21.11 2.12
CA TRP A 185 3.08 21.86 2.75
C TRP A 185 2.05 20.92 3.38
N LEU A 186 1.57 19.93 2.64
CA LEU A 186 0.56 18.99 3.12
C LEU A 186 1.05 18.18 4.32
N TRP A 187 2.30 17.70 4.29
CA TRP A 187 2.90 17.01 5.44
C TRP A 187 2.99 17.89 6.68
N THR A 188 3.25 19.19 6.50
CA THR A 188 3.26 20.15 7.62
C THR A 188 1.87 20.25 8.25
N GLU A 189 0.80 20.24 7.45
CA GLU A 189 -0.57 20.29 7.96
C GLU A 189 -1.01 18.97 8.62
N ILE A 190 -0.65 17.82 8.05
CA ILE A 190 -0.93 16.50 8.64
C ILE A 190 -0.18 16.36 9.98
N ALA A 191 1.10 16.73 10.04
CA ALA A 191 1.87 16.68 11.28
C ALA A 191 1.30 17.63 12.33
N ARG A 192 0.86 18.84 11.95
CA ARG A 192 0.20 19.78 12.86
C ARG A 192 -1.04 19.17 13.52
N HIS A 193 -1.83 18.40 12.76
CA HIS A 193 -3.03 17.72 13.26
C HIS A 193 -2.71 16.57 14.23
N TYR A 194 -1.69 15.77 13.95
CA TYR A 194 -1.37 14.56 14.73
C TYR A 194 -0.26 14.71 15.78
N LYS A 195 0.40 15.87 15.91
CA LYS A 195 1.58 16.09 16.78
C LYS A 195 1.46 15.61 18.24
N ASP A 196 0.25 15.55 18.77
CA ASP A 196 -0.05 15.18 20.16
C ASP A 196 -0.59 13.74 20.30
N GLU A 197 -0.87 13.04 19.19
CA GLU A 197 -1.46 11.70 19.17
C GLU A 197 -0.39 10.60 19.29
N LYS A 198 -0.18 10.09 20.51
CA LYS A 198 0.88 9.12 20.81
C LYS A 198 0.66 7.74 20.19
N TRP A 199 -0.55 7.42 19.73
CA TRP A 199 -0.81 6.19 18.99
C TRP A 199 -0.47 6.30 17.51
N VAL A 200 -0.07 7.48 17.02
CA VAL A 200 0.73 7.58 15.81
C VAL A 200 2.18 7.32 16.19
N ALA A 201 2.78 6.24 15.66
CA ALA A 201 4.19 5.94 15.84
C ALA A 201 5.07 6.89 15.02
N GLY A 202 4.58 7.31 13.85
CA GLY A 202 5.27 8.25 13.00
C GLY A 202 4.67 8.42 11.62
N TYR A 203 5.44 9.10 10.79
CA TYR A 203 5.08 9.49 9.43
C TYR A 203 6.03 8.84 8.44
N ASN A 204 5.51 8.26 7.37
CA ASN A 204 6.25 7.76 6.22
C ASN A 204 6.04 8.76 5.07
N PRO A 205 6.97 9.71 4.85
CA PRO A 205 6.70 10.88 4.01
C PRO A 205 6.43 10.59 2.54
N MET A 206 6.89 9.45 2.04
CA MET A 206 6.74 9.06 0.65
C MET A 206 6.96 7.56 0.50
N ASN A 207 5.95 6.86 -0.01
CA ASN A 207 6.05 5.46 -0.38
C ASN A 207 6.85 5.26 -1.68
N GLU A 208 7.82 4.34 -1.64
CA GLU A 208 8.52 3.79 -2.81
C GLU A 208 8.96 4.83 -3.85
N PRO A 209 9.70 5.89 -3.49
CA PRO A 209 10.18 6.86 -4.48
C PRO A 209 11.01 6.19 -5.58
N ALA A 210 10.89 6.69 -6.81
CA ALA A 210 11.81 6.36 -7.90
C ALA A 210 12.28 7.65 -8.59
N ASP A 211 13.24 8.31 -7.96
CA ASP A 211 13.93 9.50 -8.47
C ASP A 211 15.07 9.09 -9.41
N PRO A 212 15.01 9.41 -10.72
CA PRO A 212 16.04 9.03 -11.68
C PRO A 212 17.40 9.72 -11.45
N GLU A 213 17.44 10.83 -10.71
CA GLU A 213 18.69 11.57 -10.44
C GLU A 213 19.36 11.15 -9.11
N HIS A 214 18.71 10.26 -8.33
CA HIS A 214 19.18 9.75 -7.03
C HIS A 214 19.57 10.82 -5.98
N THR A 215 19.22 12.08 -6.20
CA THR A 215 19.57 13.22 -5.33
C THR A 215 18.37 14.11 -5.01
N GLY A 216 17.34 14.09 -5.85
CA GLY A 216 16.08 14.79 -5.62
C GLY A 216 15.34 14.25 -4.39
N LEU A 217 15.41 12.94 -4.14
CA LEU A 217 14.80 12.33 -2.96
C LEU A 217 15.37 12.89 -1.64
N THR A 218 16.70 12.96 -1.51
CA THR A 218 17.34 13.46 -0.28
C THR A 218 17.08 14.95 -0.08
N HIS A 219 17.08 15.74 -1.16
CA HIS A 219 16.68 17.15 -1.11
C HIS A 219 15.21 17.33 -0.71
N PHE A 220 14.32 16.44 -1.15
CA PHE A 220 12.93 16.43 -0.69
C PHE A 220 12.85 16.07 0.80
N TYR A 221 13.61 15.07 1.25
CA TYR A 221 13.65 14.67 2.66
C TYR A 221 14.15 15.77 3.60
N ASP A 222 15.15 16.57 3.20
CA ASP A 222 15.55 17.76 3.96
C ASP A 222 14.38 18.73 4.20
N ARG A 223 13.59 18.95 3.15
CA ARG A 223 12.50 19.92 3.16
C ARG A 223 11.29 19.42 3.92
N VAL A 224 10.90 18.16 3.72
CA VAL A 224 9.75 17.57 4.43
C VAL A 224 10.08 17.36 5.91
N TYR A 225 11.32 16.98 6.23
CA TYR A 225 11.82 16.93 7.60
C TYR A 225 11.70 18.30 8.26
N ALA A 226 12.22 19.36 7.63
CA ALA A 226 12.14 20.71 8.18
C ALA A 226 10.69 21.20 8.36
N GLY A 227 9.81 20.90 7.40
CA GLY A 227 8.38 21.23 7.46
C GLY A 227 7.69 20.55 8.65
N ILE A 228 7.79 19.22 8.75
CA ILE A 228 7.23 18.45 9.87
C ILE A 228 7.83 18.89 11.20
N TYR A 229 9.15 18.98 11.30
CA TYR A 229 9.84 19.31 12.55
C TYR A 229 9.48 20.70 13.09
N SER A 230 9.09 21.64 12.21
CA SER A 230 8.65 22.98 12.61
C SER A 230 7.35 22.98 13.44
N VAL A 231 6.56 21.91 13.36
CA VAL A 231 5.26 21.76 14.06
C VAL A 231 5.22 20.55 14.99
N ASP A 232 6.09 19.57 14.74
CA ASP A 232 6.11 18.29 15.44
C ASP A 232 7.54 17.71 15.49
N SER A 233 8.11 17.73 16.69
CA SER A 233 9.42 17.13 17.00
C SER A 233 9.31 15.75 17.69
N ASN A 234 8.11 15.19 17.82
CA ASN A 234 7.84 13.98 18.59
C ASN A 234 7.85 12.72 17.73
N HIS A 235 7.19 12.74 16.58
CA HIS A 235 6.98 11.54 15.77
C HIS A 235 8.24 11.07 15.02
N ILE A 236 8.34 9.75 14.80
CA ILE A 236 9.41 9.14 13.98
C ILE A 236 9.15 9.46 12.51
N LEU A 237 10.19 9.72 11.72
CA LEU A 237 10.10 9.66 10.27
C LEU A 237 10.55 8.29 9.76
N PHE A 238 9.72 7.64 8.96
CA PHE A 238 10.03 6.41 8.24
C PHE A 238 10.38 6.77 6.79
N LEU A 239 11.67 6.77 6.44
CA LEU A 239 12.18 7.27 5.16
C LEU A 239 12.51 6.11 4.21
N ASP A 240 11.71 5.93 3.18
CA ASP A 240 11.93 4.93 2.13
C ASP A 240 13.23 5.17 1.36
N GLY A 241 13.91 4.07 1.00
CA GLY A 241 14.97 4.13 -0.01
C GLY A 241 14.43 4.55 -1.38
N ASN A 242 15.32 5.00 -2.26
CA ASN A 242 14.99 5.24 -3.66
C ASN A 242 14.74 3.93 -4.41
N THR A 243 14.33 4.03 -5.67
CA THR A 243 14.09 2.90 -6.58
C THR A 243 13.17 1.86 -5.93
N PHE A 244 11.96 2.28 -5.52
CA PHE A 244 11.00 1.43 -4.79
C PHE A 244 11.55 0.85 -3.49
N ALA A 245 12.05 1.73 -2.59
CA ALA A 245 12.55 1.34 -1.26
C ALA A 245 13.68 0.29 -1.28
N SER A 246 14.48 0.25 -2.34
CA SER A 246 15.52 -0.77 -2.53
C SER A 246 16.94 -0.21 -2.64
N ASP A 247 17.10 1.11 -2.78
CA ASP A 247 18.38 1.76 -3.02
C ASP A 247 18.62 2.98 -2.11
N PHE A 248 19.70 2.92 -1.33
CA PHE A 248 20.15 4.01 -0.45
C PHE A 248 21.47 4.64 -0.92
N THR A 249 21.99 4.28 -2.09
CA THR A 249 23.30 4.77 -2.57
C THR A 249 23.36 6.28 -2.75
N GLY A 250 22.22 6.94 -2.98
CA GLY A 250 22.10 8.40 -3.05
C GLY A 250 21.99 9.10 -1.69
N PHE A 251 21.86 8.36 -0.58
CA PHE A 251 21.70 8.95 0.74
C PHE A 251 23.03 9.47 1.30
N PRO A 252 23.01 10.60 2.03
CA PRO A 252 24.24 11.22 2.51
C PRO A 252 24.83 10.46 3.71
N GLU A 253 26.14 10.54 3.89
CA GLU A 253 26.84 9.88 5.00
C GLU A 253 26.38 10.38 6.39
N ASP A 254 25.91 11.62 6.47
CA ASP A 254 25.44 12.25 7.70
C ASP A 254 23.96 11.97 8.03
N ALA A 255 23.30 11.07 7.30
CA ALA A 255 21.86 10.82 7.40
C ALA A 255 21.36 10.60 8.84
N GLY A 256 22.12 9.89 9.68
CA GLY A 256 21.76 9.65 11.09
C GLY A 256 21.69 10.91 11.96
N THR A 257 22.45 11.94 11.63
CA THR A 257 22.40 13.25 12.31
C THR A 257 21.58 14.29 11.54
N ARG A 258 21.43 14.10 10.22
CA ARG A 258 20.70 15.00 9.33
C ARG A 258 19.19 14.94 9.59
N TRP A 259 18.66 13.73 9.78
CA TRP A 259 17.26 13.49 10.13
C TRP A 259 17.18 12.71 11.44
N PRO A 260 17.37 13.36 12.60
CA PRO A 260 17.28 12.68 13.87
C PRO A 260 15.85 12.17 14.10
N ASN A 261 15.73 11.08 14.86
CA ASN A 261 14.48 10.37 15.08
C ASN A 261 13.88 9.75 13.79
N ALA A 262 14.73 9.29 12.86
CA ALA A 262 14.31 8.61 11.64
C ALA A 262 14.67 7.11 11.64
N ALA A 263 13.77 6.31 11.06
CA ALA A 263 14.02 4.94 10.63
C ALA A 263 13.99 4.89 9.10
N TYR A 264 14.76 4.00 8.48
CA TYR A 264 14.90 3.88 7.04
C TYR A 264 14.14 2.66 6.55
N ALA A 265 13.27 2.85 5.56
CA ALA A 265 12.32 1.84 5.11
C ALA A 265 12.86 1.05 3.92
N ILE A 266 12.90 -0.28 4.08
CA ILE A 266 13.08 -1.23 2.98
C ILE A 266 11.74 -1.88 2.65
N HIS A 267 11.55 -2.30 1.40
CA HIS A 267 10.46 -3.20 1.02
C HIS A 267 11.04 -4.57 0.60
N ASP A 268 10.75 -5.62 1.38
CA ASP A 268 11.36 -6.95 1.21
C ASP A 268 10.41 -7.99 0.59
N TYR A 269 10.05 -7.77 -0.66
CA TYR A 269 9.34 -8.77 -1.45
C TYR A 269 10.28 -9.87 -1.96
N SER A 270 9.90 -11.14 -1.73
CA SER A 270 10.59 -12.31 -2.24
C SER A 270 9.92 -12.81 -3.52
N LEU A 271 10.69 -13.11 -4.58
CA LEU A 271 10.15 -13.69 -5.81
C LEU A 271 9.43 -15.03 -5.57
N TYR A 272 9.85 -15.80 -4.56
CA TYR A 272 9.17 -17.02 -4.15
C TYR A 272 7.81 -16.78 -3.48
N GLY A 273 7.45 -15.52 -3.22
CA GLY A 273 6.11 -15.10 -2.78
C GLY A 273 5.13 -14.85 -3.94
N PHE A 274 5.57 -14.88 -5.20
CA PHE A 274 4.75 -14.51 -6.36
C PHE A 274 4.56 -15.63 -7.40
N PRO A 275 3.54 -15.55 -8.29
CA PRO A 275 3.29 -16.55 -9.33
C PRO A 275 4.45 -16.71 -10.32
N LYS A 276 5.20 -15.63 -10.58
CA LYS A 276 6.38 -15.63 -11.46
C LYS A 276 7.64 -16.22 -10.79
N ALA A 277 7.51 -16.96 -9.68
CA ALA A 277 8.65 -17.63 -9.06
C ALA A 277 9.35 -18.57 -10.07
N PRO A 278 10.70 -18.60 -10.13
CA PRO A 278 11.42 -19.36 -11.15
C PRO A 278 11.30 -20.88 -10.97
N GLU A 279 10.99 -21.33 -9.76
CA GLU A 279 10.85 -22.72 -9.37
C GLU A 279 9.97 -22.81 -8.10
N PRO A 280 9.36 -23.97 -7.80
CA PRO A 280 8.67 -24.18 -6.54
C PRO A 280 9.58 -23.97 -5.32
N TYR A 281 9.06 -23.23 -4.32
CA TYR A 281 9.78 -23.05 -3.06
C TYR A 281 9.62 -24.30 -2.18
N VAL A 282 10.74 -24.93 -1.82
CA VAL A 282 10.80 -26.14 -1.00
C VAL A 282 11.74 -25.98 0.20
N ARG A 283 12.12 -24.73 0.52
CA ARG A 283 13.08 -24.37 1.57
C ARG A 283 14.47 -24.99 1.38
N ALA A 284 14.86 -25.27 0.13
CA ALA A 284 16.22 -25.71 -0.15
C ALA A 284 17.22 -24.64 0.30
N GLU A 285 18.42 -25.06 0.73
CA GLU A 285 19.43 -24.16 1.30
C GLU A 285 19.74 -22.97 0.39
N GLU A 286 19.90 -23.22 -0.92
CA GLU A 286 20.15 -22.17 -1.89
C GLU A 286 18.97 -21.19 -2.04
N GLN A 287 17.73 -21.67 -1.93
CA GLN A 287 16.55 -20.80 -2.00
C GLN A 287 16.48 -19.86 -0.79
N ARG A 288 16.70 -20.40 0.42
CA ARG A 288 16.79 -19.59 1.65
C ARG A 288 17.97 -18.61 1.59
N ARG A 289 19.12 -19.04 1.06
CA ARG A 289 20.28 -18.18 0.85
C ARG A 289 19.98 -17.01 -0.09
N ARG A 290 19.20 -17.23 -1.16
CA ARG A 290 18.76 -16.16 -2.09
C ARG A 290 17.85 -15.15 -1.39
N ILE A 291 16.85 -15.61 -0.64
CA ILE A 291 15.97 -14.73 0.16
C ILE A 291 16.82 -13.90 1.14
N HIS A 292 17.68 -14.55 1.91
CA HIS A 292 18.54 -13.90 2.89
C HIS A 292 19.47 -12.87 2.27
N ARG A 293 20.13 -13.19 1.15
CA ARG A 293 21.02 -12.26 0.44
C ARG A 293 20.27 -11.04 -0.08
N SER A 294 19.07 -11.24 -0.63
CA SER A 294 18.23 -10.14 -1.12
C SER A 294 17.90 -9.18 0.02
N TYR A 295 17.44 -9.71 1.16
CA TYR A 295 17.14 -8.94 2.36
C TYR A 295 18.38 -8.18 2.88
N GLN A 296 19.53 -8.86 3.05
CA GLN A 296 20.77 -8.24 3.50
C GLN A 296 21.21 -7.08 2.60
N LYS A 297 21.13 -7.27 1.27
CA LYS A 297 21.52 -6.23 0.30
C LYS A 297 20.67 -4.96 0.46
N LYS A 298 19.35 -5.08 0.67
CA LYS A 298 18.46 -3.92 0.82
C LYS A 298 18.79 -3.07 2.05
N ARG A 299 19.26 -3.71 3.14
CA ARG A 299 19.58 -3.04 4.40
C ARG A 299 21.05 -2.71 4.61
N GLU A 300 21.94 -3.19 3.74
CA GLU A 300 23.39 -3.11 3.89
C GLU A 300 23.89 -1.69 4.21
N TRP A 301 23.42 -0.70 3.45
CA TRP A 301 23.80 0.71 3.66
C TRP A 301 23.38 1.24 5.04
N ILE A 302 22.19 0.84 5.50
CA ILE A 302 21.58 1.27 6.77
C ILE A 302 22.35 0.63 7.95
N ASP A 303 22.66 -0.67 7.82
CA ASP A 303 23.37 -1.45 8.85
C ASP A 303 24.81 -0.98 9.03
N GLN A 304 25.53 -0.71 7.94
CA GLN A 304 26.90 -0.18 7.98
C GLN A 304 26.99 1.13 8.77
N ARG A 305 25.88 1.87 8.88
CA ARG A 305 25.78 3.15 9.57
C ARG A 305 25.09 3.04 10.94
N GLY A 306 24.69 1.84 11.37
CA GLY A 306 24.03 1.61 12.66
C GLY A 306 22.67 2.31 12.79
N LEU A 307 22.00 2.56 11.65
CA LEU A 307 20.72 3.26 11.59
C LEU A 307 19.55 2.29 11.81
N CYS A 308 18.39 2.82 12.20
CA CYS A 308 17.21 2.01 12.43
C CYS A 308 16.57 1.58 11.10
N VAL A 309 16.39 0.27 10.91
CA VAL A 309 15.71 -0.30 9.74
C VAL A 309 14.25 -0.59 10.10
N TRP A 310 13.35 -0.26 9.19
CA TRP A 310 11.96 -0.70 9.20
C TRP A 310 11.64 -1.38 7.87
N ASN A 311 10.94 -2.50 7.89
CA ASN A 311 10.44 -3.13 6.67
C ASN A 311 9.00 -2.68 6.41
N GLY A 312 8.83 -1.69 5.54
CA GLY A 312 7.54 -1.04 5.28
C GLY A 312 6.54 -1.96 4.59
N GLU A 313 7.04 -2.88 3.77
CA GLU A 313 6.22 -3.81 3.02
C GLU A 313 6.94 -5.13 2.73
N TRP A 314 6.22 -6.22 2.87
CA TRP A 314 6.65 -7.55 2.45
C TRP A 314 5.44 -8.48 2.41
N GLY A 315 5.66 -9.73 1.97
CA GLY A 315 4.66 -10.79 2.05
C GLY A 315 4.40 -11.47 0.70
N PRO A 316 3.87 -12.71 0.71
CA PRO A 316 3.48 -13.42 -0.50
C PRO A 316 2.06 -13.08 -0.94
N VAL A 317 1.73 -13.41 -2.19
CA VAL A 317 0.34 -13.48 -2.68
C VAL A 317 -0.12 -14.93 -2.73
N TYR A 318 -1.43 -15.15 -2.55
CA TYR A 318 -2.03 -16.47 -2.42
C TYR A 318 -2.78 -16.89 -3.67
N ALA A 319 -2.66 -18.18 -3.98
CA ALA A 319 -3.45 -18.83 -5.01
C ALA A 319 -4.93 -18.89 -4.60
N ARG A 320 -5.80 -18.87 -5.60
CA ARG A 320 -7.26 -18.92 -5.42
C ARG A 320 -7.85 -19.98 -6.35
N LYS A 321 -8.81 -20.75 -5.85
CA LYS A 321 -9.31 -21.97 -6.50
C LYS A 321 -9.89 -21.74 -7.89
N GLU A 322 -10.52 -20.59 -8.11
CA GLU A 322 -11.11 -20.19 -9.38
C GLU A 322 -10.08 -19.88 -10.49
N TYR A 323 -8.83 -19.60 -10.12
CA TYR A 323 -7.76 -19.27 -11.06
C TYR A 323 -6.69 -20.37 -11.14
N ASP A 324 -6.33 -20.94 -9.98
CA ASP A 324 -5.21 -21.88 -9.83
C ASP A 324 -5.67 -23.35 -9.73
N GLY A 325 -6.97 -23.61 -9.59
CA GLY A 325 -7.55 -24.95 -9.58
C GLY A 325 -7.01 -25.83 -8.46
N ASP A 326 -6.73 -27.10 -8.76
CA ASP A 326 -6.31 -28.11 -7.78
C ASP A 326 -4.91 -27.83 -7.17
N LEU A 327 -4.13 -26.91 -7.76
CA LEU A 327 -2.82 -26.53 -7.24
C LEU A 327 -2.89 -25.51 -6.09
N THR A 328 -4.07 -24.98 -5.79
CA THR A 328 -4.27 -23.86 -4.86
C THR A 328 -3.64 -24.13 -3.49
N ASP A 329 -3.94 -25.29 -2.89
CA ASP A 329 -3.46 -25.62 -1.55
C ASP A 329 -1.95 -25.83 -1.54
N GLU A 330 -1.41 -26.53 -2.54
CA GLU A 330 0.03 -26.75 -2.71
C GLU A 330 0.80 -25.43 -2.88
N ILE A 331 0.27 -24.50 -3.68
CA ILE A 331 0.88 -23.17 -3.85
C ILE A 331 0.86 -22.42 -2.53
N ASN A 332 -0.28 -22.39 -1.83
CA ASN A 332 -0.43 -21.63 -0.59
C ASN A 332 0.44 -22.17 0.55
N GLU A 333 0.59 -23.50 0.68
CA GLU A 333 1.54 -24.09 1.63
C GLU A 333 2.97 -23.61 1.39
N ARG A 334 3.40 -23.50 0.13
CA ARG A 334 4.71 -22.95 -0.21
C ARG A 334 4.83 -21.45 0.12
N ARG A 335 3.75 -20.68 -0.07
CA ARG A 335 3.73 -19.26 0.35
C ARG A 335 3.86 -19.12 1.86
N TYR A 336 3.24 -20.00 2.64
CA TYR A 336 3.41 -20.03 4.09
C TYR A 336 4.84 -20.42 4.50
N MET A 337 5.54 -21.27 3.74
CA MET A 337 6.96 -21.54 3.98
C MET A 337 7.83 -20.29 3.77
N VAL A 338 7.62 -19.54 2.69
CA VAL A 338 8.33 -18.27 2.44
C VAL A 338 8.05 -17.26 3.56
N LEU A 339 6.77 -17.13 3.92
CA LEU A 339 6.32 -16.25 5.01
C LEU A 339 7.04 -16.58 6.33
N ASN A 340 7.12 -17.86 6.72
CA ASN A 340 7.84 -18.29 7.92
C ASN A 340 9.33 -17.97 7.84
N ASP A 341 10.00 -18.30 6.72
CA ASP A 341 11.44 -18.05 6.59
C ASP A 341 11.78 -16.54 6.70
N GLN A 342 10.96 -15.65 6.12
CA GLN A 342 11.14 -14.20 6.29
C GLN A 342 10.88 -13.74 7.73
N LEU A 343 9.84 -14.25 8.40
CA LEU A 343 9.56 -13.92 9.81
C LEU A 343 10.65 -14.40 10.77
N GLU A 344 11.21 -15.59 10.53
CA GLU A 344 12.35 -16.11 11.29
C GLU A 344 13.55 -15.15 11.19
N MET A 345 13.85 -14.65 9.97
CA MET A 345 14.91 -13.66 9.75
C MET A 345 14.63 -12.34 10.47
N TYR A 346 13.42 -11.77 10.31
CA TYR A 346 13.07 -10.51 10.97
C TYR A 346 13.09 -10.63 12.49
N GLN A 347 12.71 -11.78 13.03
CA GLN A 347 12.76 -12.03 14.47
C GLN A 347 14.20 -12.10 14.98
N GLN A 348 15.12 -12.74 14.25
CA GLN A 348 16.54 -12.78 14.59
C GLN A 348 17.13 -11.37 14.66
N ASP A 349 16.77 -10.53 13.70
CA ASP A 349 17.25 -9.16 13.60
C ASP A 349 16.46 -8.14 14.45
N ARG A 350 15.42 -8.59 15.15
CA ARG A 350 14.49 -7.74 15.91
C ARG A 350 13.86 -6.63 15.05
N LEU A 351 13.67 -6.91 13.77
CA LEU A 351 13.22 -5.95 12.77
C LEU A 351 11.74 -5.61 12.98
N SER A 352 11.41 -4.32 12.93
CA SER A 352 10.02 -3.86 12.83
C SER A 352 9.53 -3.99 11.39
N TRP A 353 8.31 -4.45 11.17
CA TRP A 353 7.80 -4.76 9.83
C TRP A 353 6.30 -4.48 9.67
N SER A 354 5.86 -4.33 8.42
CA SER A 354 4.45 -4.30 8.03
C SER A 354 4.19 -5.20 6.83
N ILE A 355 3.40 -6.26 7.03
CA ILE A 355 3.03 -7.15 5.93
C ILE A 355 2.01 -6.45 5.03
N TRP A 356 2.18 -6.52 3.71
CA TRP A 356 1.16 -6.11 2.77
C TRP A 356 0.26 -7.34 2.53
N LEU A 357 -1.00 -7.35 2.95
CA LEU A 357 -1.80 -6.28 3.56
C LEU A 357 -2.92 -6.82 4.47
N TYR A 358 -3.67 -5.93 5.11
CA TYR A 358 -4.74 -6.28 6.04
C TYR A 358 -5.99 -6.89 5.37
N LYS A 359 -6.64 -6.18 4.44
CA LYS A 359 -7.93 -6.60 3.85
C LYS A 359 -7.94 -6.47 2.33
N ASP A 360 -8.54 -7.43 1.63
CA ASP A 360 -8.70 -7.40 0.17
C ASP A 360 -9.84 -8.27 -0.36
N ILE A 361 -9.86 -8.51 -1.68
CA ILE A 361 -10.79 -9.41 -2.38
C ILE A 361 -10.28 -10.86 -2.51
N GLY A 362 -9.38 -11.30 -1.64
CA GLY A 362 -8.98 -12.70 -1.53
C GLY A 362 -7.60 -13.06 -2.10
N PHE A 363 -6.75 -12.10 -2.44
CA PHE A 363 -5.46 -12.36 -3.07
C PHE A 363 -4.28 -12.40 -2.09
N GLN A 364 -4.11 -11.38 -1.25
CA GLN A 364 -2.96 -11.17 -0.37
C GLN A 364 -3.38 -10.89 1.10
N GLY A 365 -4.60 -10.39 1.31
CA GLY A 365 -5.08 -9.90 2.62
C GLY A 365 -5.12 -10.95 3.74
N MET A 366 -4.89 -10.49 4.98
CA MET A 366 -5.12 -11.26 6.23
C MET A 366 -6.60 -11.61 6.44
N VAL A 367 -7.47 -10.71 5.99
CA VAL A 367 -8.92 -10.84 5.94
C VAL A 367 -9.35 -10.56 4.52
N TYR A 368 -10.39 -11.20 4.02
CA TYR A 368 -10.83 -10.99 2.64
C TYR A 368 -12.33 -11.08 2.46
N VAL A 369 -12.82 -10.41 1.41
CA VAL A 369 -14.22 -10.43 1.00
C VAL A 369 -14.54 -11.75 0.28
N PRO A 370 -15.45 -12.60 0.80
CA PRO A 370 -15.76 -13.89 0.20
C PRO A 370 -16.66 -13.78 -1.04
N HIS A 371 -16.67 -14.84 -1.86
CA HIS A 371 -17.33 -14.86 -3.18
C HIS A 371 -18.85 -14.69 -3.12
N GLU A 372 -19.45 -15.02 -1.98
CA GLU A 372 -20.89 -14.97 -1.76
C GLU A 372 -21.40 -13.55 -1.54
N THR A 373 -20.50 -12.60 -1.26
CA THR A 373 -20.87 -11.20 -1.02
C THR A 373 -21.39 -10.51 -2.29
N PRO A 374 -22.22 -9.47 -2.14
CA PRO A 374 -22.69 -8.68 -3.29
C PRO A 374 -21.56 -8.12 -4.16
N TYR A 375 -20.45 -7.65 -3.56
CA TYR A 375 -19.31 -7.12 -4.31
C TYR A 375 -18.67 -8.17 -5.22
N MET A 376 -18.35 -9.35 -4.68
CA MET A 376 -17.69 -10.40 -5.46
C MET A 376 -18.61 -11.01 -6.51
N LYS A 377 -19.92 -11.12 -6.22
CA LYS A 377 -20.91 -11.53 -7.22
C LYS A 377 -21.03 -10.55 -8.37
N LEU A 378 -21.04 -9.25 -8.07
CA LEU A 378 -21.16 -8.20 -9.09
C LEU A 378 -20.01 -8.26 -10.09
N PHE A 379 -18.79 -8.45 -9.59
CA PHE A 379 -17.58 -8.40 -10.42
C PHE A 379 -17.04 -9.77 -10.85
N LYS A 380 -17.74 -10.88 -10.57
CA LYS A 380 -17.23 -12.24 -10.81
C LYS A 380 -16.64 -12.43 -12.21
N ASP A 381 -17.41 -12.11 -13.25
CA ASP A 381 -16.99 -12.30 -14.64
C ASP A 381 -15.93 -11.26 -15.05
N PHE A 382 -16.05 -10.04 -14.53
CA PHE A 382 -15.09 -8.96 -14.77
C PHE A 382 -13.71 -9.30 -14.18
N LEU A 383 -13.65 -9.82 -12.95
CA LEU A 383 -12.41 -10.24 -12.29
C LEU A 383 -11.76 -11.41 -13.03
N TYR A 384 -12.56 -12.37 -13.53
CA TYR A 384 -12.03 -13.44 -14.37
C TYR A 384 -11.43 -12.91 -15.67
N LYS A 385 -12.11 -11.97 -16.34
CA LYS A 385 -11.59 -11.29 -17.52
C LYS A 385 -10.30 -10.53 -17.19
N LYS A 386 -10.27 -9.78 -16.09
CA LYS A 386 -9.12 -9.01 -15.60
C LYS A 386 -7.90 -9.90 -15.34
N TYR A 387 -8.11 -11.03 -14.66
CA TYR A 387 -7.09 -12.06 -14.43
C TYR A 387 -6.55 -12.61 -15.74
N ARG A 388 -7.42 -13.05 -16.65
CA ARG A 388 -7.03 -13.59 -17.97
C ARG A 388 -6.24 -12.58 -18.80
N LEU A 389 -6.58 -11.30 -18.72
CA LEU A 389 -5.91 -10.23 -19.46
C LEU A 389 -4.62 -9.73 -18.77
N ALA A 390 -4.34 -10.16 -17.54
CA ALA A 390 -3.16 -9.76 -16.77
C ALA A 390 -2.94 -8.24 -16.72
N VAL A 391 -4.03 -7.49 -16.50
CA VAL A 391 -4.01 -6.02 -16.52
C VAL A 391 -3.55 -5.39 -15.20
N ASP A 392 -3.46 -6.17 -14.12
CA ASP A 392 -2.80 -5.72 -12.89
C ASP A 392 -1.29 -5.90 -13.01
N ALA A 393 -0.55 -4.94 -12.48
CA ALA A 393 0.90 -5.04 -12.47
C ALA A 393 1.39 -5.96 -11.33
N TRP A 394 0.61 -6.10 -10.25
CA TRP A 394 0.99 -6.84 -9.05
C TRP A 394 0.56 -8.30 -9.13
N GLY A 395 1.52 -9.22 -8.99
CA GLY A 395 1.24 -10.66 -8.89
C GLY A 395 0.52 -11.30 -10.09
N ALA A 396 0.45 -10.64 -11.24
CA ALA A 396 -0.22 -11.16 -12.42
C ALA A 396 0.59 -12.21 -13.18
N ASP A 397 -0.09 -13.17 -13.78
CA ASP A 397 0.47 -14.14 -14.73
C ASP A 397 -0.12 -13.90 -16.12
N ASP A 398 0.75 -13.70 -17.10
CA ASP A 398 0.38 -13.35 -18.46
C ASP A 398 0.26 -14.53 -19.43
N ARG A 399 0.25 -15.77 -18.94
CA ARG A 399 0.20 -17.00 -19.76
C ARG A 399 -0.86 -16.97 -20.88
N PHE A 400 -2.00 -16.32 -20.66
CA PHE A 400 -3.09 -16.25 -21.63
C PHE A 400 -2.90 -15.18 -22.72
N VAL A 401 -2.05 -14.18 -22.48
CA VAL A 401 -1.88 -13.01 -23.36
C VAL A 401 -0.43 -12.73 -23.75
N ARG A 402 0.54 -13.52 -23.27
CA ARG A 402 1.98 -13.34 -23.56
C ARG A 402 2.27 -13.22 -25.04
N HIS A 403 1.60 -14.05 -25.86
CA HIS A 403 1.75 -14.06 -27.32
C HIS A 403 1.40 -12.72 -28.01
N VAL A 404 0.61 -11.85 -27.35
CA VAL A 404 0.25 -10.52 -27.87
C VAL A 404 1.38 -9.51 -27.65
N TYR A 405 2.10 -9.60 -26.52
CA TYR A 405 3.07 -8.58 -26.10
C TYR A 405 4.53 -8.98 -26.34
N GLN A 406 4.82 -10.28 -26.40
CA GLN A 406 6.15 -10.79 -26.70
C GLN A 406 6.73 -10.23 -28.02
N PRO A 407 5.95 -10.07 -29.11
CA PRO A 407 6.47 -9.46 -30.34
C PRO A 407 7.02 -8.03 -30.14
N ILE A 408 6.47 -7.26 -29.20
CA ILE A 408 6.95 -5.90 -28.88
C ILE A 408 8.30 -5.99 -28.15
N VAL A 409 8.40 -6.90 -27.17
CA VAL A 409 9.66 -7.20 -26.46
C VAL A 409 10.75 -7.63 -27.45
N ASP A 410 10.42 -8.56 -28.35
CA ASP A 410 11.35 -9.10 -29.34
C ASP A 410 11.78 -8.03 -30.36
N LEU A 411 10.85 -7.16 -30.78
CA LEU A 411 11.16 -6.02 -31.64
C LEU A 411 12.19 -5.10 -30.99
N ILE A 412 11.98 -4.70 -29.72
CA ILE A 412 12.92 -3.79 -29.03
C ILE A 412 14.28 -4.47 -28.88
N LYS A 413 14.34 -5.73 -28.46
CA LYS A 413 15.61 -6.47 -28.32
C LYS A 413 16.37 -6.58 -29.64
N LYS A 414 15.65 -6.74 -30.75
CA LYS A 414 16.23 -6.85 -32.09
C LYS A 414 16.75 -5.51 -32.62
N GLU A 415 15.94 -4.45 -32.49
CA GLU A 415 16.24 -3.14 -33.09
C GLU A 415 17.08 -2.24 -32.17
N VAL A 416 17.15 -2.54 -30.87
CA VAL A 416 18.02 -1.92 -29.86
C VAL A 416 18.91 -3.01 -29.25
N PRO A 417 19.93 -3.51 -29.98
CA PRO A 417 20.67 -4.70 -29.58
C PRO A 417 21.64 -4.48 -28.40
N ASP A 418 22.00 -3.23 -28.09
CA ASP A 418 22.80 -2.93 -26.90
C ASP A 418 21.93 -3.09 -25.64
N GLU A 419 22.27 -4.08 -24.81
CA GLU A 419 21.57 -4.32 -23.54
C GLU A 419 21.64 -3.14 -22.58
N ALA A 420 22.67 -2.30 -22.66
CA ALA A 420 22.76 -1.11 -21.81
C ALA A 420 21.66 -0.09 -22.14
N ASP A 421 21.38 0.10 -23.43
CA ASP A 421 20.34 1.03 -23.91
C ASP A 421 18.92 0.54 -23.60
N GLN A 422 18.75 -0.76 -23.33
CA GLN A 422 17.47 -1.35 -22.89
C GLN A 422 17.18 -1.09 -21.40
N ARG A 423 18.18 -0.69 -20.60
CA ARG A 423 18.09 -0.53 -19.14
C ARG A 423 17.65 0.88 -18.77
N LEU A 424 16.37 1.17 -18.95
CA LEU A 424 15.78 2.45 -18.56
C LEU A 424 15.39 2.44 -17.08
N TYR A 425 15.81 3.47 -16.33
CA TYR A 425 15.41 3.68 -14.93
C TYR A 425 13.88 3.57 -14.78
N PRO A 426 13.35 2.82 -13.80
CA PRO A 426 13.99 2.27 -12.60
C PRO A 426 14.51 0.82 -12.72
N TYR A 427 15.33 0.50 -13.72
CA TYR A 427 16.10 -0.75 -13.76
C TYR A 427 16.96 -0.91 -12.49
N PRO A 428 17.04 -2.11 -11.86
CA PRO A 428 16.55 -3.41 -12.35
C PRO A 428 15.11 -3.75 -11.97
N ILE A 429 14.41 -2.88 -11.22
CA ILE A 429 13.01 -3.13 -10.83
C ILE A 429 12.11 -3.20 -12.07
N TRP A 430 12.36 -2.32 -13.05
CA TRP A 430 11.72 -2.39 -14.36
C TRP A 430 12.71 -2.90 -15.42
N THR A 431 12.60 -4.18 -15.75
CA THR A 431 13.22 -4.75 -16.97
C THR A 431 12.50 -4.24 -18.22
N LEU A 432 13.06 -4.52 -19.40
CA LEU A 432 12.41 -4.23 -20.68
C LEU A 432 11.04 -4.90 -20.78
N GLU A 433 10.94 -6.19 -20.40
CA GLU A 433 9.67 -6.93 -20.39
C GLU A 433 8.66 -6.29 -19.44
N ARG A 434 9.12 -5.90 -18.23
CA ARG A 434 8.26 -5.22 -17.26
C ARG A 434 7.78 -3.87 -17.78
N ARG A 435 8.64 -3.12 -18.48
CA ARG A 435 8.26 -1.83 -19.08
C ARG A 435 7.19 -2.00 -20.15
N VAL A 436 7.33 -2.99 -21.04
CA VAL A 436 6.30 -3.31 -22.03
C VAL A 436 5.00 -3.73 -21.35
N GLU A 437 5.08 -4.57 -20.32
CA GLU A 437 3.93 -4.97 -19.49
C GLU A 437 3.20 -3.77 -18.88
N VAL A 438 3.92 -2.87 -18.21
CA VAL A 438 3.32 -1.71 -17.54
C VAL A 438 2.62 -0.80 -18.55
N LEU A 439 3.31 -0.43 -19.62
CA LEU A 439 2.78 0.49 -20.62
C LEU A 439 1.60 -0.09 -21.40
N ALA A 440 1.74 -1.33 -21.89
CA ALA A 440 0.76 -1.91 -22.79
C ALA A 440 -0.42 -2.55 -22.05
N ARG A 441 -0.18 -3.28 -20.95
CA ARG A 441 -1.25 -3.98 -20.21
C ARG A 441 -1.78 -3.18 -19.05
N ASN A 442 -0.88 -2.69 -18.20
CA ASN A 442 -1.27 -2.14 -16.90
C ASN A 442 -1.73 -0.69 -16.96
N ILE A 443 -1.39 0.03 -18.03
CA ILE A 443 -1.90 1.37 -18.35
C ILE A 443 -2.90 1.27 -19.51
N LEU A 444 -2.43 1.00 -20.74
CA LEU A 444 -3.28 1.13 -21.93
C LEU A 444 -4.52 0.21 -21.91
N VAL A 445 -4.36 -1.10 -21.71
CA VAL A 445 -5.52 -2.02 -21.72
C VAL A 445 -6.40 -1.81 -20.49
N SER A 446 -5.81 -1.55 -19.32
CA SER A 446 -6.57 -1.34 -18.09
C SER A 446 -7.47 -0.09 -18.18
N GLU A 447 -7.01 0.98 -18.84
CA GLU A 447 -7.80 2.20 -19.11
C GLU A 447 -9.11 1.90 -19.85
N PHE A 448 -9.06 1.04 -20.87
CA PHE A 448 -10.28 0.63 -21.60
C PHE A 448 -11.25 -0.19 -20.75
N MET A 449 -10.77 -0.80 -19.66
CA MET A 449 -11.59 -1.59 -18.75
C MET A 449 -12.21 -0.75 -17.61
N VAL A 450 -11.75 0.48 -17.37
CA VAL A 450 -12.26 1.35 -16.28
C VAL A 450 -13.76 1.61 -16.43
N ARG A 451 -14.20 2.00 -17.63
CA ARG A 451 -15.63 2.24 -17.88
C ARG A 451 -16.43 0.96 -17.76
N GLU A 452 -15.93 -0.15 -18.30
CA GLU A 452 -16.60 -1.45 -18.17
C GLU A 452 -16.80 -1.84 -16.70
N TRP A 453 -15.82 -1.60 -15.83
CA TRP A 453 -15.98 -1.80 -14.39
C TRP A 453 -17.12 -0.94 -13.82
N ALA A 454 -17.12 0.35 -14.09
CA ALA A 454 -18.13 1.28 -13.57
C ALA A 454 -19.55 0.96 -14.07
N GLU A 455 -19.70 0.47 -15.31
CA GLU A 455 -20.99 0.11 -15.92
C GLU A 455 -21.75 -0.98 -15.13
N HIS A 456 -21.05 -1.81 -14.33
CA HIS A 456 -21.70 -2.79 -13.45
C HIS A 456 -22.60 -2.12 -12.40
N PHE A 457 -22.37 -0.85 -12.06
CA PHE A 457 -23.21 -0.10 -11.14
C PHE A 457 -24.41 0.57 -11.81
N ARG A 458 -24.50 0.59 -13.15
CA ARG A 458 -25.58 1.31 -13.85
C ARG A 458 -26.94 0.73 -13.50
N GLY A 459 -27.87 1.61 -13.14
CA GLY A 459 -29.24 1.23 -12.80
C GLY A 459 -29.42 0.68 -11.39
N LEU A 460 -28.35 0.45 -10.64
CA LEU A 460 -28.43 0.03 -9.24
C LEU A 460 -29.08 1.11 -8.38
N SER A 461 -29.90 0.68 -7.43
CA SER A 461 -30.48 1.57 -6.41
C SER A 461 -29.42 1.99 -5.40
N GLU A 462 -29.72 3.03 -4.61
CA GLU A 462 -28.85 3.40 -3.47
C GLU A 462 -28.70 2.25 -2.47
N ALA A 463 -29.76 1.46 -2.25
CA ALA A 463 -29.72 0.30 -1.36
C ALA A 463 -28.78 -0.80 -1.90
N ASP A 464 -28.79 -1.05 -3.21
CA ASP A 464 -27.88 -2.03 -3.83
C ASP A 464 -26.42 -1.59 -3.69
N ILE A 465 -26.14 -0.30 -3.94
CA ILE A 465 -24.79 0.28 -3.79
C ILE A 465 -24.29 0.16 -2.35
N LEU A 466 -25.15 0.44 -1.38
CA LEU A 466 -24.83 0.26 0.03
C LEU A 466 -24.55 -1.22 0.35
N GLY A 467 -25.40 -2.14 -0.11
CA GLY A 467 -25.19 -3.58 0.08
C GLY A 467 -23.88 -4.08 -0.54
N ILE A 468 -23.46 -3.53 -1.68
CA ILE A 468 -22.16 -3.80 -2.30
C ILE A 468 -21.01 -3.36 -1.38
N ALA A 469 -21.06 -2.12 -0.88
CA ALA A 469 -20.03 -1.60 0.02
C ALA A 469 -20.02 -2.30 1.40
N GLU A 470 -21.13 -2.85 1.86
CA GLU A 470 -21.21 -3.67 3.09
C GLU A 470 -20.45 -4.98 3.01
N SER A 471 -20.10 -5.45 1.80
CA SER A 471 -19.26 -6.64 1.62
C SER A 471 -17.91 -6.54 2.33
N PHE A 472 -17.40 -5.33 2.57
CA PHE A 472 -16.10 -5.10 3.22
C PHE A 472 -16.16 -5.04 4.75
N LYS A 473 -17.36 -5.05 5.34
CA LYS A 473 -17.52 -5.09 6.81
C LYS A 473 -16.86 -6.35 7.36
N PHE A 474 -16.19 -6.24 8.51
CA PHE A 474 -15.46 -7.37 9.10
C PHE A 474 -16.34 -8.61 9.26
N GLU A 475 -17.58 -8.45 9.73
CA GLU A 475 -18.55 -9.55 9.90
C GLU A 475 -18.96 -10.26 8.60
N ASN A 476 -18.73 -9.62 7.46
CA ASN A 476 -19.00 -10.18 6.13
C ASN A 476 -17.74 -10.73 5.46
N CYS A 477 -16.58 -10.61 6.11
CA CYS A 477 -15.30 -11.07 5.58
C CYS A 477 -14.91 -12.44 6.16
N MET A 478 -13.94 -13.09 5.52
CA MET A 478 -13.30 -14.32 5.99
C MET A 478 -11.87 -14.06 6.44
N GLU A 479 -11.42 -14.80 7.44
CA GLU A 479 -10.02 -14.83 7.85
C GLU A 479 -9.20 -15.73 6.92
N ARG A 480 -7.95 -15.33 6.63
CA ARG A 480 -6.97 -16.21 5.96
C ARG A 480 -6.23 -17.04 7.00
N ASP A 481 -6.84 -18.15 7.40
CA ASP A 481 -6.36 -19.01 8.50
C ASP A 481 -4.86 -19.35 8.44
N GLY A 482 -4.35 -19.75 7.27
CA GLY A 482 -2.94 -20.14 7.14
C GLY A 482 -1.97 -18.99 7.38
N LEU A 483 -2.24 -17.81 6.80
CA LEU A 483 -1.46 -16.59 7.04
C LEU A 483 -1.54 -16.16 8.51
N ASN A 484 -2.76 -16.06 9.03
CA ASN A 484 -3.00 -15.56 10.39
C ASN A 484 -2.41 -16.50 11.45
N LYS A 485 -2.42 -17.82 11.21
CA LYS A 485 -1.76 -18.81 12.07
C LYS A 485 -0.25 -18.61 12.12
N VAL A 486 0.40 -18.37 10.97
CA VAL A 486 1.84 -18.09 10.92
C VAL A 486 2.17 -16.77 11.62
N LEU A 487 1.44 -15.69 11.33
CA LEU A 487 1.66 -14.39 11.99
C LEU A 487 1.51 -14.49 13.52
N ARG A 488 0.47 -15.16 14.00
CA ARG A 488 0.23 -15.38 15.44
C ARG A 488 1.35 -16.20 16.09
N ALA A 489 1.96 -17.15 15.37
CA ALA A 489 3.07 -17.94 15.89
C ALA A 489 4.35 -17.12 16.12
N HIS A 490 4.53 -16.03 15.37
CA HIS A 490 5.66 -15.09 15.48
C HIS A 490 5.33 -13.81 16.30
N ALA A 491 4.11 -13.69 16.80
CA ALA A 491 3.71 -12.64 17.71
C ALA A 491 4.35 -12.86 19.11
N PRO A 492 4.57 -11.80 19.90
CA PRO A 492 5.03 -11.95 21.28
C PRO A 492 4.02 -12.79 22.08
N LYS A 493 4.54 -13.73 22.89
CA LYS A 493 3.73 -14.59 23.78
C LYS A 493 3.28 -13.86 25.04
#